data_AF-A0A7X8MBL8-F1
#
_entry.id   AF-A0A7X8MBL8-F1
#
_cell.length_a   1.000
_cell.length_b   1.000
_cell.length_c   1.000
_cell.angle_alpha   90.00
_cell.angle_beta   90.00
_cell.angle_gamma   90.00
#
_symmetry.space_group_name_H-M   'P 1'
#
loop_
_entity.id
_entity.type
_entity.pdbx_description
1 polymer ?
#
loop_
_entity_poly.entity_id
_entity_poly.type
_entity_poly.pdbx_seq_one_letter_code
_entity_poly.pdbx_strand_id
1 'polypeptide(L)'
;EPYRLPHIPGAEEAVRSALAKGAVAVSLSGAGPGLLAFARKRHHAIGRAMQAAFQRAGLTARYWIIRACTSGLRLDGVPCRL
;
A
#
# COMPACT_ATOMS: atom_id res chain seq x y z
N GLU A 1 9.63 -10.97 4.89
CA GLU A 1 9.98 -10.49 3.53
C GLU A 1 11.38 -9.85 3.51
N PRO A 2 12.46 -10.63 3.35
CA PRO A 2 13.80 -10.06 3.16
C PRO A 2 14.24 -10.07 1.69
N TYR A 3 13.96 -11.16 0.96
CA TYR A 3 14.58 -11.39 -0.34
C TYR A 3 13.96 -10.62 -1.50
N ARG A 4 12.67 -10.28 -1.44
CA ARG A 4 11.95 -9.66 -2.57
C ARG A 4 11.99 -8.14 -2.58
N LEU A 5 12.03 -7.52 -1.41
CA LEU A 5 12.01 -6.06 -1.26
C LEU A 5 13.18 -5.36 -2.00
N PRO A 6 14.44 -5.87 -1.93
CA PRO A 6 15.56 -5.25 -2.64
C PRO A 6 15.45 -5.29 -4.16
N HIS A 7 14.65 -6.20 -4.73
CA HIS A 7 14.43 -6.31 -6.18
C HIS A 7 13.37 -5.34 -6.72
N ILE A 8 12.70 -4.58 -5.86
CA ILE A 8 11.70 -3.58 -6.26
C ILE A 8 12.35 -2.20 -6.15
N PRO A 9 12.65 -1.52 -7.28
CA PRO A 9 13.29 -0.20 -7.25
C PRO A 9 12.52 0.79 -6.38
N GLY A 10 13.20 1.41 -5.43
CA GLY A 10 12.61 2.41 -4.53
C GLY A 10 11.79 1.84 -3.36
N ALA A 11 11.60 0.52 -3.23
CA ALA A 11 10.79 -0.06 -2.16
C ALA A 11 11.38 0.13 -0.76
N GLU A 12 12.69 -0.04 -0.58
CA GLU A 12 13.36 0.20 0.70
C GLU A 12 13.23 1.67 1.13
N GLU A 13 13.40 2.59 0.18
CA GLU A 13 13.22 4.01 0.41
C GLU A 13 11.76 4.37 0.72
N ALA A 14 10.79 3.71 0.07
CA ALA A 14 9.38 3.87 0.37
C ALA A 14 9.05 3.40 1.80
N VAL A 15 9.61 2.27 2.25
CA VAL A 15 9.49 1.77 3.63
C VAL A 15 10.04 2.80 4.62
N ARG A 16 11.30 3.26 4.43
CA ARG A 16 11.92 4.25 5.31
C ARG A 16 11.12 5.56 5.37
N SER A 17 10.72 6.06 4.20
CA SER A 17 9.92 7.29 4.06
C SER A 17 8.56 7.18 4.75
N ALA A 18 7.88 6.05 4.61
CA ALA A 18 6.58 5.81 5.26
C ALA A 18 6.71 5.80 6.79
N LEU A 19 7.70 5.08 7.33
CA LEU A 19 7.96 5.02 8.77
C LEU A 19 8.30 6.41 9.32
N ALA A 20 9.15 7.18 8.62
CA ALA A 20 9.48 8.56 9.00
C ALA A 20 8.26 9.51 8.98
N LYS A 21 7.22 9.21 8.19
CA LYS A 21 5.96 9.96 8.18
C LYS A 21 4.92 9.45 9.19
N GLY A 22 5.25 8.41 9.95
CA GLY A 22 4.42 7.90 11.05
C GLY A 22 3.57 6.68 10.68
N ALA A 23 3.97 5.91 9.67
CA ALA A 23 3.46 4.55 9.51
C ALA A 23 3.91 3.70 10.71
N VAL A 24 3.03 2.83 11.19
CA VAL A 24 3.30 1.85 12.25
C VAL A 24 4.07 0.67 11.69
N ALA A 25 3.71 0.22 10.49
CA ALA A 25 4.34 -0.89 9.80
C ALA A 25 4.18 -0.73 8.29
N VAL A 26 5.08 -1.33 7.52
CA VAL A 26 5.01 -1.42 6.06
C VAL A 26 5.41 -2.84 5.65
N SER A 27 4.70 -3.42 4.71
CA SER A 27 4.98 -4.76 4.13
C SER A 27 4.74 -4.74 2.62
N LEU A 28 5.20 -5.76 1.88
CA LEU A 28 4.67 -5.99 0.54
C LEU A 28 3.18 -6.30 0.64
N SER A 29 2.44 -5.87 -0.38
CA SER A 29 1.06 -6.27 -0.59
C SER A 29 1.05 -7.60 -1.35
N GLY A 30 0.87 -8.71 -0.64
CA GLY A 30 0.82 -10.05 -1.22
C GLY A 30 2.15 -10.47 -1.86
N ALA A 31 2.14 -10.79 -3.16
CA ALA A 31 3.36 -11.15 -3.89
C ALA A 31 4.25 -9.93 -4.24
N GLY A 32 3.72 -8.70 -4.15
CA GLY A 32 4.33 -7.49 -4.70
C GLY A 32 3.87 -7.18 -6.14
N PRO A 33 4.38 -6.11 -6.76
CA PRO A 33 5.43 -5.20 -6.28
C PRO A 33 4.90 -4.07 -5.36
N GLY A 34 3.58 -4.01 -5.10
CA GLY A 34 2.98 -2.98 -4.26
C GLY A 34 3.36 -3.11 -2.79
N LEU A 35 3.32 -1.98 -2.07
CA LEU A 35 3.52 -1.91 -0.62
C LEU A 35 2.21 -1.53 0.09
N LEU A 36 2.02 -2.06 1.29
CA LEU A 36 0.94 -1.70 2.20
C LEU A 36 1.54 -1.06 3.45
N ALA A 37 1.06 0.12 3.83
CA ALA A 37 1.44 0.81 5.04
C ALA A 37 0.27 0.90 6.02
N PHE A 38 0.49 0.49 7.26
CA PHE A 38 -0.47 0.61 8.36
C PHE A 38 -0.20 1.90 9.14
N ALA A 39 -1.24 2.70 9.38
CA ALA A 39 -1.11 3.94 10.14
C ALA A 39 -2.42 4.29 10.85
N ARG A 40 -2.34 5.06 11.94
CA ARG A 40 -3.52 5.61 12.64
C ARG A 40 -3.96 6.96 12.08
N LYS A 41 -3.04 7.71 11.47
CA LYS A 41 -3.23 9.07 10.96
C LYS A 41 -2.20 9.37 9.87
N ARG A 42 -2.29 10.55 9.23
CA ARG A 42 -1.35 11.04 8.20
C ARG A 42 -1.27 10.17 6.94
N HIS A 43 -2.32 9.42 6.63
CA HIS A 43 -2.38 8.49 5.48
C HIS A 43 -1.90 9.10 4.15
N HIS A 44 -2.35 10.31 3.82
CA HIS A 44 -1.89 10.99 2.60
C HIS A 44 -0.41 11.39 2.62
N ALA A 45 0.12 11.80 3.77
CA ALA A 45 1.53 12.17 3.89
C ALA A 45 2.42 10.93 3.73
N ILE A 46 2.00 9.80 4.29
CA ILE A 46 2.65 8.50 4.14
C ILE A 46 2.61 8.05 2.67
N GLY A 47 1.42 8.02 2.07
CA GLY A 47 1.22 7.60 0.67
C GLY A 47 2.02 8.44 -0.33
N ARG A 48 2.03 9.77 -0.18
CA ARG A 48 2.86 10.67 -1.01
C ARG A 48 4.36 10.42 -0.83
N ALA A 49 4.81 10.14 0.39
CA ALA A 49 6.22 9.87 0.65
C ALA A 49 6.68 8.55 -0.01
N MET A 50 5.84 7.51 0.06
CA MET A 50 6.07 6.25 -0.64
C MET A 50 6.05 6.45 -2.17
N GLN A 51 5.06 7.17 -2.69
CA GLN A 51 4.96 7.47 -4.12
C GLN A 51 6.21 8.21 -4.64
N ALA A 52 6.68 9.21 -3.89
CA ALA A 52 7.87 9.97 -4.25
C ALA A 52 9.15 9.11 -4.25
N ALA A 53 9.24 8.11 -3.36
CA ALA A 53 10.36 7.16 -3.34
C ALA A 53 10.42 6.32 -4.63
N PHE A 54 9.27 5.81 -5.09
CA PHE A 54 9.18 5.10 -6.37
C PHE A 54 9.47 6.01 -7.57
N GLN A 55 8.96 7.24 -7.55
CA GLN A 55 9.23 8.22 -8.61
C GLN A 55 10.71 8.56 -8.74
N ARG A 56 11.42 8.73 -7.61
CA ARG A 56 12.89 8.93 -7.62
C ARG A 56 13.64 7.72 -8.17
N ALA A 57 13.07 6.52 -8.05
CA ALA A 57 13.60 5.30 -8.66
C ALA A 57 13.16 5.12 -10.13
N GLY A 58 12.55 6.14 -10.75
CA GLY A 58 12.11 6.09 -12.15
C GLY A 58 10.77 5.38 -12.38
N LEU A 59 10.03 5.05 -11.32
CA LEU A 59 8.76 4.34 -11.41
C LEU A 59 7.56 5.26 -11.18
N THR A 60 6.59 5.21 -12.08
CA THR A 60 5.28 5.83 -11.83
C THR A 60 4.52 4.99 -10.81
N ALA A 61 4.19 5.59 -9.66
CA ALA A 61 3.44 4.92 -8.60
C ALA A 61 2.10 5.62 -8.32
N ARG A 62 1.12 4.84 -7.85
CA ARG A 62 -0.18 5.30 -7.35
C ARG A 62 -0.35 4.79 -5.93
N TYR A 63 -1.13 5.50 -5.12
CA TYR A 63 -1.52 5.04 -3.80
C TYR A 63 -3.01 5.27 -3.56
N TRP A 64 -3.58 4.45 -2.69
CA TRP A 64 -4.95 4.55 -2.24
C TRP A 64 -4.96 4.52 -0.72
N ILE A 65 -5.94 5.19 -0.13
CA ILE A 65 -6.23 5.07 1.31
C ILE A 65 -7.46 4.19 1.41
N ILE A 66 -7.26 2.99 1.91
CA ILE A 66 -8.31 1.98 2.04
C ILE A 66 -8.58 1.69 3.52
N ARG A 67 -9.83 1.35 3.82
CA ARG A 67 -10.21 0.75 5.10
C ARG A 67 -10.22 -0.77 4.95
N ALA A 68 -10.04 -1.47 6.07
CA ALA A 68 -10.30 -2.91 6.08
C ALA A 68 -11.74 -3.15 5.62
N CYS A 69 -11.90 -3.98 4.58
CA CYS A 69 -13.22 -4.38 4.12
C CYS A 69 -13.77 -5.44 5.07
N THR A 70 -14.90 -5.16 5.72
CA THR A 70 -15.55 -6.09 6.65
C THR A 70 -16.63 -6.94 5.96
N SER A 71 -16.89 -6.71 4.68
CA SER A 71 -17.78 -7.52 3.86
C SER A 71 -16.97 -8.26 2.79
N GLY A 72 -17.26 -9.55 2.61
CA GLY A 72 -16.73 -10.34 1.51
C GLY A 72 -17.48 -10.07 0.20
N LEU A 73 -17.62 -11.11 -0.61
CA LEU A 73 -18.40 -11.07 -1.85
C LEU A 73 -19.84 -10.61 -1.58
N ARG A 74 -20.31 -9.64 -2.35
CA ARG A 74 -21.74 -9.29 -2.45
C ARG A 74 -22.21 -9.48 -3.88
N LEU A 75 -23.40 -10.06 -4.02
CA LEU A 75 -24.08 -10.19 -5.30
C LEU A 75 -25.08 -9.05 -5.42
N ASP A 76 -24.81 -8.13 -6.35
CA ASP A 76 -25.73 -7.05 -6.68
C ASP A 76 -26.60 -7.49 -7.87
N GLY A 77 -27.92 -7.30 -7.79
CA GLY A 77 -28.83 -7.55 -8.91
C GLY A 77 -29.29 -9.00 -9.14
N VAL A 78 -29.11 -9.91 -8.17
CA VAL A 78 -29.68 -11.26 -8.25
C VAL A 78 -31.10 -11.22 -7.66
N PRO A 79 -32.18 -11.39 -8.46
CA PRO A 79 -33.52 -11.48 -7.92
C PRO A 79 -33.63 -12.72 -7.03
N CYS A 80 -33.89 -12.51 -5.74
CA CYS A 80 -34.18 -13.57 -4.80
C CYS A 80 -35.54 -14.17 -5.17
N ARG A 81 -35.55 -15.38 -5.75
CA ARG A 81 -36.78 -16.18 -5.85
C ARG A 81 -36.91 -16.97 -4.55
N LEU A 82 -37.81 -16.51 -3.69
CA LEU A 82 -38.41 -17.32 -2.62
C LEU A 82 -39.65 -18.01 -3.16
#